data_AF-A0AAD7U4Y6-F1
#
_entry.id   AF-A0AAD7U4Y6-F1
#
_cell.length_a   1.000
_cell.length_b   1.000
_cell.length_c   1.000
_cell.angle_alpha   90.00
_cell.angle_beta   90.00
_cell.angle_gamma   90.00
#
_symmetry.space_group_name_H-M   'P 1'
#
loop_
_entity.id
_entity.type
_entity.pdbx_description
1 polymer ?
#
loop_
_entity_poly.entity_id
_entity_poly.type
_entity_poly.pdbx_seq_one_letter_code
_entity_poly.pdbx_strand_id
1 'polypeptide(L)'
;MQAFLAEFLEVEEVAGEVDTEPDVPVGLVQSEAEVALAARLKRVAAQGTHDEVPSNELVTLDDGDPVDIGADDFVFVDEVRCNGCRLCSAIAPSTFLAELEHGKGRAFQQGGDARGTIDEALGACPTGAISRLSFEELVAAETARANNDKRLPSCAGTCPQAGCYNCPAYPNKGDNPVYQEREAKRARIRRHHRTLGLERTLKREKKIAELL
;
A
#
# COMPACT_ATOMS: atom_id res chain seq x y z
N MET A 1 -5.12 -60.85 -26.52
CA MET A 1 -6.10 -59.75 -26.69
C MET A 1 -7.15 -59.94 -25.60
N GLN A 2 -7.33 -59.10 -24.59
CA GLN A 2 -6.97 -57.70 -24.36
C GLN A 2 -6.56 -57.49 -22.90
N ALA A 3 -5.71 -56.48 -22.67
CA ALA A 3 -5.42 -55.88 -21.38
C ALA A 3 -6.61 -55.08 -20.85
N PHE A 4 -6.60 -54.74 -19.55
CA PHE A 4 -6.98 -53.46 -18.90
C PHE A 4 -7.18 -53.75 -17.39
N LEU A 5 -6.17 -53.47 -16.55
CA LEU A 5 -6.04 -52.24 -15.75
C LEU A 5 -7.24 -51.98 -14.82
N ALA A 6 -7.10 -52.40 -13.57
CA ALA A 6 -7.75 -51.79 -12.41
C ALA A 6 -6.80 -51.94 -11.21
N GLU A 7 -5.91 -50.95 -11.10
CA GLU A 7 -5.11 -50.68 -9.90
C GLU A 7 -5.97 -49.76 -9.03
N PHE A 8 -6.42 -50.26 -7.88
CA PHE A 8 -7.21 -49.48 -6.93
C PHE A 8 -6.57 -49.62 -5.55
N LEU A 9 -6.31 -48.47 -4.95
CA LEU A 9 -5.57 -48.20 -3.73
C LEU A 9 -5.95 -49.09 -2.56
N GLU A 10 -4.93 -49.54 -1.83
CA GLU A 10 -5.03 -49.75 -0.39
C GLU A 10 -3.72 -49.35 0.32
N VAL A 11 -3.86 -48.35 1.21
CA VAL A 11 -3.22 -48.10 2.52
C VAL A 11 -1.68 -48.01 2.64
N GLU A 12 -1.17 -46.90 3.19
CA GLU A 12 -0.71 -46.82 4.60
C GLU A 12 -0.13 -45.44 4.95
N GLU A 13 -0.59 -44.88 6.07
CA GLU A 13 0.14 -43.87 6.84
C GLU A 13 1.49 -44.44 7.25
N VAL A 14 2.57 -43.69 6.98
CA VAL A 14 3.81 -43.88 7.73
C VAL A 14 4.29 -42.51 8.18
N ALA A 15 4.01 -42.22 9.44
CA ALA A 15 4.70 -41.18 10.20
C ALA A 15 6.18 -41.59 10.28
N GLY A 16 7.03 -40.87 9.55
CA GLY A 16 8.47 -41.03 9.59
C GLY A 16 9.12 -39.69 9.90
N GLU A 17 9.49 -39.51 11.17
CA GLU A 17 10.55 -38.59 11.56
C GLU A 17 11.83 -38.99 10.79
N VAL A 18 12.39 -38.05 10.04
CA VAL A 18 13.74 -38.16 9.49
C VAL A 18 14.49 -36.91 9.87
N ASP A 19 15.26 -37.06 10.95
CA ASP A 19 16.38 -36.19 11.27
C ASP A 19 17.35 -36.13 10.09
N THR A 20 17.83 -34.92 9.77
CA THR A 20 19.26 -34.59 9.67
C THR A 20 19.39 -33.15 9.19
N GLU A 21 19.73 -32.26 10.12
CA GLU A 21 20.35 -30.98 9.78
C GLU A 21 21.58 -31.27 8.91
N PRO A 22 21.74 -30.67 7.72
CA PRO A 22 23.02 -30.71 7.05
C PRO A 22 23.99 -29.85 7.85
N ASP A 23 24.97 -30.50 8.47
CA ASP A 23 26.23 -29.89 8.90
C ASP A 23 26.80 -29.04 7.75
N VAL A 24 26.59 -27.72 7.81
CA VAL A 24 27.28 -26.79 6.93
C VAL A 24 28.63 -26.49 7.57
N PRO A 25 29.76 -26.91 6.96
CA PRO A 25 31.07 -26.66 7.53
C PRO A 25 31.34 -25.16 7.64
N VAL A 26 31.72 -24.74 8.85
CA VAL A 26 32.19 -23.39 9.18
C VAL A 26 33.42 -23.08 8.32
N GLY A 27 33.24 -22.28 7.28
CA GLY A 27 34.37 -21.82 6.46
C GLY A 27 33.99 -21.41 5.04
N LEU A 28 33.05 -20.50 4.87
CA LEU A 28 32.92 -19.75 3.62
C LEU A 28 33.03 -18.28 3.94
N VAL A 29 34.14 -17.70 3.46
CA VAL A 29 34.38 -16.26 3.41
C VAL A 29 33.20 -15.68 2.64
N GLN A 30 32.21 -15.13 3.34
CA GLN A 30 31.11 -14.46 2.70
C GLN A 30 31.73 -13.34 1.89
N SER A 31 31.67 -13.44 0.57
CA SER A 31 32.13 -12.34 -0.28
C SER A 31 31.41 -11.07 0.16
N GLU A 32 32.03 -9.90 0.02
CA GLU A 32 31.36 -8.64 0.38
C GLU A 32 29.97 -8.52 -0.28
N ALA A 33 29.81 -9.11 -1.46
CA ALA A 33 28.55 -9.25 -2.17
C ALA A 33 27.51 -10.12 -1.43
N GLU A 34 27.90 -11.25 -0.84
CA GLU A 34 27.01 -12.11 -0.06
C GLU A 34 26.64 -11.49 1.28
N VAL A 35 27.57 -10.79 1.94
CA VAL A 35 27.28 -10.03 3.17
C VAL A 35 26.32 -8.88 2.85
N ALA A 36 26.54 -8.17 1.74
CA ALA A 36 25.66 -7.10 1.28
C ALA A 36 24.28 -7.63 0.90
N LEU A 37 24.20 -8.78 0.22
CA LEU A 37 22.93 -9.44 -0.12
C LEU A 37 22.19 -9.91 1.13
N ALA A 38 22.89 -10.53 2.09
CA ALA A 38 22.30 -10.95 3.35
C ALA A 38 21.84 -9.76 4.20
N ALA A 39 22.59 -8.65 4.20
CA ALA A 39 22.19 -7.41 4.85
C ALA A 39 20.98 -6.77 4.15
N ARG A 40 20.92 -6.83 2.81
CA ARG A 40 19.78 -6.37 2.01
C ARG A 40 18.54 -7.22 2.29
N LEU A 41 18.67 -8.55 2.29
CA LEU A 41 17.58 -9.49 2.63
C LEU A 41 17.10 -9.30 4.07
N LYS A 42 17.99 -9.05 5.03
CA LYS A 42 17.62 -8.72 6.42
C LYS A 42 16.92 -7.37 6.55
N ARG A 43 17.31 -6.36 5.76
CA ARG A 43 16.60 -5.07 5.70
C ARG A 43 15.22 -5.22 5.08
N VAL A 44 15.13 -5.93 3.95
CA VAL A 44 13.87 -6.29 3.28
C VAL A 44 12.94 -7.03 4.25
N ALA A 45 13.45 -8.02 4.99
CA ALA A 45 12.67 -8.76 5.98
C ALA A 45 12.28 -7.96 7.22
N ALA A 46 13.01 -6.89 7.57
CA ALA A 46 12.73 -6.03 8.71
C ALA A 46 11.73 -4.90 8.40
N GLN A 47 11.49 -4.60 7.12
CA GLN A 47 10.62 -3.53 6.64
C GLN A 47 9.14 -3.94 6.54
N GLY A 48 8.61 -4.67 7.55
CA GLY A 48 7.19 -5.06 7.58
C GLY A 48 6.70 -5.75 6.30
N THR A 49 5.38 -5.79 6.09
CA THR A 49 4.86 -6.01 4.74
C THR A 49 5.11 -4.72 3.96
N HIS A 50 5.92 -4.77 2.90
CA HIS A 50 6.20 -3.61 2.01
C HIS A 50 4.95 -2.88 1.50
N ASP A 51 3.77 -3.48 1.67
CA ASP A 51 2.45 -2.91 1.38
C ASP A 51 2.10 -1.71 2.29
N GLU A 52 2.65 -1.63 3.51
CA GLU A 52 2.27 -0.59 4.48
C GLU A 52 3.12 0.68 4.40
N VAL A 53 4.42 0.56 4.10
CA VAL A 53 5.34 1.71 4.14
C VAL A 53 5.26 2.51 2.82
N PRO A 54 5.09 3.84 2.90
CA PRO A 54 5.18 4.72 1.73
C PRO A 54 6.58 4.69 1.10
N SER A 55 6.67 4.68 -0.22
CA SER A 55 7.97 4.55 -0.90
C SER A 55 8.91 5.75 -0.68
N ASN A 56 8.37 6.92 -0.37
CA ASN A 56 9.14 8.11 -0.04
C ASN A 56 9.85 8.02 1.33
N GLU A 57 9.31 7.23 2.28
CA GLU A 57 9.95 7.04 3.59
C GLU A 57 11.13 6.05 3.53
N LEU A 58 11.24 5.29 2.43
CA LEU A 58 12.30 4.31 2.20
C LEU A 58 13.53 4.92 1.50
N VAL A 59 13.48 6.20 1.13
CA VAL A 59 14.59 6.96 0.53
C VAL A 59 15.48 7.50 1.64
N THR A 60 16.81 7.34 1.54
CA THR A 60 17.72 8.00 2.47
C THR A 60 17.92 9.46 2.08
N LEU A 61 17.92 10.33 3.10
CA LEU A 61 18.05 11.77 2.97
C LEU A 61 19.29 12.23 3.73
N ASP A 62 20.10 13.10 3.11
CA ASP A 62 21.23 13.81 3.71
C ASP A 62 20.92 15.30 3.64
N ASP A 63 20.88 15.99 4.79
CA ASP A 63 20.43 17.38 4.92
C ASP A 63 19.06 17.72 4.25
N GLY A 64 18.21 16.70 4.05
CA GLY A 64 16.89 16.83 3.40
C GLY A 64 16.89 16.54 1.90
N ASP A 65 18.06 16.31 1.31
CA ASP A 65 18.22 15.94 -0.09
C ASP A 65 18.40 14.42 -0.25
N PRO A 66 17.78 13.78 -1.24
CA PRO A 66 17.93 12.35 -1.45
C PRO A 66 19.33 11.97 -1.94
N VAL A 67 19.94 10.97 -1.31
CA VAL A 67 21.34 10.56 -1.55
C VAL A 67 21.48 9.29 -2.40
N ASP A 68 20.42 8.48 -2.51
CA ASP A 68 20.51 7.14 -3.09
C ASP A 68 20.40 7.10 -4.62
N ILE A 69 19.81 8.12 -5.23
CA ILE A 69 19.36 8.12 -6.63
C ILE A 69 19.42 9.56 -7.16
N GLY A 70 19.77 9.75 -8.44
CA GLY A 70 19.66 11.06 -9.07
C GLY A 70 18.28 11.70 -8.82
N ALA A 71 18.25 13.01 -8.60
CA ALA A 71 17.10 13.74 -8.04
C ALA A 71 15.73 13.51 -8.73
N ASP A 72 15.72 13.04 -9.98
CA ASP A 72 14.52 12.86 -10.82
C ASP A 72 14.28 11.41 -11.28
N ASP A 73 14.91 10.43 -10.62
CA ASP A 73 14.86 9.02 -11.04
C ASP A 73 13.96 8.15 -10.14
N PHE A 74 13.11 8.76 -9.32
CA PHE A 74 12.16 8.03 -8.47
C PHE A 74 11.01 7.46 -9.29
N VAL A 75 10.49 6.30 -8.87
CA VAL A 75 9.37 5.64 -9.51
C VAL A 75 8.20 5.47 -8.55
N PHE A 76 7.00 5.68 -9.07
CA PHE A 76 5.75 5.52 -8.35
C PHE A 76 4.77 4.69 -9.17
N VAL A 77 4.01 3.82 -8.48
CA VAL A 77 2.96 3.02 -9.10
C VAL A 77 1.60 3.52 -8.60
N ASP A 78 0.76 3.96 -9.54
CA ASP A 78 -0.61 4.36 -9.24
C ASP A 78 -1.49 3.12 -9.08
N GLU A 79 -1.76 2.75 -7.82
CA GLU A 79 -2.57 1.57 -7.45
C GLU A 79 -4.02 1.64 -7.98
N VAL A 80 -4.55 2.84 -8.26
CA VAL A 80 -5.88 3.03 -8.85
C VAL A 80 -5.89 2.64 -10.32
N ARG A 81 -4.83 2.98 -11.06
CA ARG A 81 -4.66 2.63 -12.48
C ARG A 81 -4.03 1.25 -12.70
N CYS A 82 -3.35 0.71 -11.70
CA CYS A 82 -2.71 -0.60 -11.79
C CYS A 82 -3.76 -1.71 -11.88
N ASN A 83 -3.67 -2.57 -12.90
CA ASN A 83 -4.57 -3.72 -13.06
C ASN A 83 -4.01 -5.03 -12.47
N GLY A 84 -2.82 -4.98 -11.87
CA GLY A 84 -2.18 -6.13 -11.26
C GLY A 84 -1.62 -7.16 -12.24
N CYS A 85 -1.15 -6.74 -13.43
CA CYS A 85 -0.52 -7.63 -14.42
C CYS A 85 0.86 -8.20 -14.01
N ARG A 86 1.50 -7.69 -12.95
CA ARG A 86 2.78 -8.15 -12.38
C ARG A 86 4.01 -8.10 -13.31
N LEU A 87 3.90 -7.44 -14.48
CA LEU A 87 5.04 -7.29 -15.39
C LEU A 87 6.18 -6.48 -14.77
N CYS A 88 5.85 -5.43 -14.03
CA CYS A 88 6.88 -4.61 -13.36
C CYS A 88 7.71 -5.41 -12.35
N SER A 89 7.07 -6.22 -11.51
CA SER A 89 7.76 -7.10 -10.56
C SER A 89 8.52 -8.25 -11.23
N ALA A 90 8.14 -8.64 -12.45
CA ALA A 90 8.87 -9.67 -13.19
C ALA A 90 10.13 -9.11 -13.88
N ILE A 91 10.06 -7.87 -14.39
CA ILE A 91 11.15 -7.21 -15.12
C ILE A 91 12.16 -6.59 -14.15
N ALA A 92 11.68 -5.89 -13.12
CA ALA A 92 12.48 -5.16 -12.13
C ALA A 92 12.08 -5.58 -10.70
N PRO A 93 12.40 -6.83 -10.29
CA PRO A 93 12.01 -7.40 -8.99
C PRO A 93 12.71 -6.74 -7.81
N SER A 94 13.82 -6.04 -8.03
CA SER A 94 14.55 -5.36 -6.97
C SER A 94 13.99 -3.96 -6.68
N THR A 95 13.12 -3.44 -7.57
CA THR A 95 12.49 -2.12 -7.48
C THR A 95 11.00 -2.23 -7.18
N PHE A 96 10.31 -3.15 -7.87
CA PHE A 96 8.87 -3.32 -7.78
C PHE A 96 8.48 -4.65 -7.12
N LEU A 97 7.44 -4.60 -6.31
CA LEU A 97 6.80 -5.78 -5.72
C LEU A 97 5.31 -5.78 -6.09
N ALA A 98 4.74 -6.96 -6.29
CA ALA A 98 3.30 -7.12 -6.41
C ALA A 98 2.70 -7.56 -5.06
N GLU A 99 1.70 -6.83 -4.58
CA GLU A 99 0.93 -7.18 -3.39
C GLU A 99 0.29 -8.56 -3.54
N LEU A 100 0.27 -9.35 -2.46
CA LEU A 100 -0.23 -10.72 -2.50
C LEU A 100 -1.75 -10.79 -2.66
N GLU A 101 -2.48 -9.89 -2.01
CA GLU A 101 -3.94 -9.94 -1.91
C GLU A 101 -4.62 -9.37 -3.17
N HIS A 102 -4.23 -8.16 -3.59
CA HIS A 102 -4.86 -7.47 -4.72
C HIS A 102 -4.02 -7.49 -6.01
N GLY A 103 -2.79 -8.03 -5.95
CA GLY A 103 -1.90 -8.09 -7.10
C GLY A 103 -1.37 -6.75 -7.58
N LYS A 104 -1.62 -5.65 -6.84
CA LYS A 104 -1.23 -4.29 -7.22
C LYS A 104 0.29 -4.15 -7.12
N GLY A 105 0.87 -3.44 -8.09
CA GLY A 105 2.30 -3.14 -8.06
C GLY A 105 2.60 -2.00 -7.09
N ARG A 106 3.71 -2.10 -6.36
CA ARG A 106 4.29 -1.04 -5.52
C ARG A 106 5.78 -0.90 -5.81
N ALA A 107 6.30 0.32 -5.67
CA ALA A 107 7.75 0.55 -5.66
C ALA A 107 8.23 0.48 -4.21
N PHE A 108 9.00 -0.55 -3.86
CA PHE A 108 9.46 -0.74 -2.47
C PHE A 108 10.89 -0.26 -2.27
N GLN A 109 11.72 -0.36 -3.31
CA GLN A 109 13.09 0.11 -3.26
C GLN A 109 13.33 0.99 -4.48
N GLN A 110 13.48 2.28 -4.21
CA GLN A 110 13.81 3.23 -5.25
C GLN A 110 15.21 2.89 -5.80
N GLY A 111 15.37 2.84 -7.12
CA GLY A 111 16.67 2.58 -7.76
C GLY A 111 17.26 1.19 -7.49
N GLY A 112 16.43 0.20 -7.16
CA GLY A 112 16.91 -1.15 -6.83
C GLY A 112 17.48 -1.94 -8.01
N ASP A 113 17.02 -1.63 -9.23
CA ASP A 113 17.48 -2.20 -10.51
C ASP A 113 18.12 -1.13 -11.40
N ALA A 114 18.81 -1.57 -12.47
CA ALA A 114 19.41 -0.65 -13.43
C ALA A 114 18.35 0.22 -14.13
N ARG A 115 18.70 1.48 -14.42
CA ARG A 115 17.80 2.45 -15.05
C ARG A 115 17.11 1.91 -16.31
N GLY A 116 17.83 1.20 -17.17
CA GLY A 116 17.27 0.60 -18.39
C GLY A 116 16.24 -0.50 -18.11
N THR A 117 16.43 -1.30 -17.05
CA THR A 117 15.47 -2.31 -16.61
C THR A 117 14.20 -1.66 -16.05
N ILE A 118 14.35 -0.56 -15.32
CA ILE A 118 13.23 0.24 -14.83
C ILE A 118 12.46 0.84 -16.03
N ASP A 119 13.15 1.38 -17.04
CA ASP A 119 12.51 1.93 -18.24
C ASP A 119 11.75 0.84 -19.04
N GLU A 120 12.29 -0.37 -19.11
CA GLU A 120 11.60 -1.53 -19.69
C GLU A 120 10.31 -1.86 -18.91
N ALA A 121 10.37 -1.87 -17.58
CA ALA A 121 9.20 -2.10 -16.74
C ALA A 121 8.12 -1.01 -16.92
N LEU A 122 8.53 0.26 -17.07
CA LEU A 122 7.63 1.37 -17.38
C LEU A 122 6.91 1.15 -18.73
N GLY A 123 7.66 0.79 -19.77
CA GLY A 123 7.12 0.53 -21.12
C GLY A 123 6.26 -0.71 -21.21
N ALA A 124 6.51 -1.72 -20.37
CA ALA A 124 5.74 -2.95 -20.32
C ALA A 124 4.38 -2.79 -19.61
N CYS A 125 4.15 -1.69 -18.89
CA CYS A 125 2.92 -1.49 -18.13
C CYS A 125 1.72 -1.27 -19.08
N PRO A 126 0.74 -2.18 -19.14
CA PRO A 126 -0.35 -2.11 -20.12
C PRO A 126 -1.31 -0.94 -19.88
N THR A 127 -1.39 -0.44 -18.64
CA THR A 127 -2.23 0.71 -18.26
C THR A 127 -1.44 2.00 -18.07
N GLY A 128 -0.11 1.98 -18.21
CA GLY A 128 0.74 3.14 -17.92
C GLY A 128 0.62 3.63 -16.47
N ALA A 129 0.45 2.71 -15.52
CA ALA A 129 0.28 3.03 -14.10
C ALA A 129 1.58 3.46 -13.40
N ILE A 130 2.74 3.27 -14.04
CA ILE A 130 4.05 3.57 -13.46
C ILE A 130 4.52 4.92 -13.99
N SER A 131 5.00 5.79 -13.12
CA SER A 131 5.49 7.13 -13.47
C SER A 131 6.84 7.39 -12.81
N ARG A 132 7.73 8.05 -13.55
CA ARG A 132 8.97 8.61 -13.01
C ARG A 132 8.69 10.00 -12.47
N LEU A 133 9.14 10.30 -11.27
CA LEU A 133 8.82 11.50 -10.51
C LEU A 133 10.11 12.09 -9.90
N SER A 134 10.08 13.40 -9.64
CA SER A 134 11.00 14.02 -8.68
C SER A 134 10.68 13.61 -7.25
N PHE A 135 11.60 13.83 -6.31
CA PHE A 135 11.35 13.49 -4.90
C PHE A 135 10.13 14.24 -4.32
N GLU A 136 9.95 15.53 -4.64
CA GLU A 136 8.80 16.31 -4.17
C GLU A 136 7.48 15.73 -4.71
N GLU A 137 7.45 15.36 -5.99
CA GLU A 137 6.28 14.72 -6.60
C GLU A 137 6.01 13.33 -6.02
N LEU A 138 7.05 12.57 -5.68
CA LEU A 138 6.91 11.28 -5.01
C LEU A 138 6.23 11.44 -3.64
N VAL A 139 6.68 12.40 -2.84
CA VAL A 139 6.06 12.73 -1.54
C VAL A 139 4.60 13.14 -1.73
N ALA A 140 4.30 13.96 -2.75
CA ALA A 140 2.94 14.39 -3.05
C ALA A 140 2.06 13.20 -3.48
N ALA A 141 2.58 12.30 -4.31
CA ALA A 141 1.88 11.11 -4.81
C ALA A 141 1.58 10.11 -3.68
N GLU A 142 2.55 9.86 -2.79
CA GLU A 142 2.36 9.00 -1.62
C GLU A 142 1.40 9.60 -0.60
N THR A 143 1.47 10.92 -0.38
CA THR A 143 0.49 11.64 0.45
C THR A 143 -0.91 11.55 -0.15
N ALA A 144 -1.04 11.67 -1.47
CA ALA A 144 -2.30 11.51 -2.18
C ALA A 144 -2.82 10.07 -2.08
N ARG A 145 -1.95 9.06 -2.17
CA ARG A 145 -2.28 7.64 -1.97
C ARG A 145 -2.82 7.40 -0.56
N ALA A 146 -2.10 7.83 0.48
CA ALA A 146 -2.53 7.71 1.87
C ALA A 146 -3.87 8.44 2.15
N ASN A 147 -4.17 9.50 1.41
CA ASN A 147 -5.45 10.21 1.49
C ASN A 147 -6.55 9.55 0.64
N ASN A 148 -6.20 8.90 -0.47
CA ASN A 148 -7.11 8.13 -1.29
C ASN A 148 -7.52 6.82 -0.60
N ASP A 149 -6.65 6.20 0.20
CA ASP A 149 -7.05 5.08 1.07
C ASP A 149 -8.12 5.52 2.10
N LYS A 150 -8.00 6.75 2.61
CA LYS A 150 -9.05 7.39 3.44
C LYS A 150 -10.31 7.77 2.66
N ARG A 151 -10.25 7.82 1.33
CA ARG A 151 -11.45 7.82 0.47
C ARG A 151 -11.79 6.36 0.21
N LEU A 152 -12.54 5.77 1.14
CA LEU A 152 -13.11 4.42 1.07
C LEU A 152 -13.06 3.80 -0.33
N PRO A 153 -12.60 2.53 -0.44
CA PRO A 153 -12.33 1.88 -1.71
C PRO A 153 -13.52 2.11 -2.64
N SER A 154 -13.19 2.55 -3.86
CA SER A 154 -14.08 2.70 -5.01
C SER A 154 -15.45 2.08 -4.76
N CYS A 155 -16.41 2.91 -4.39
CA CYS A 155 -17.80 2.54 -4.17
C CYS A 155 -18.26 1.61 -5.31
N ALA A 156 -18.28 0.30 -5.06
CA ALA A 156 -18.70 -0.80 -5.93
C ALA A 156 -18.37 -0.68 -7.45
N GLY A 157 -17.26 -0.06 -7.84
CA GLY A 157 -16.81 0.00 -9.25
C GLY A 157 -17.69 0.76 -10.25
N THR A 158 -18.87 1.29 -9.85
CA THR A 158 -19.81 2.01 -10.75
C THR A 158 -20.30 3.32 -10.14
N CYS A 159 -19.48 3.99 -9.32
CA CYS A 159 -19.86 5.25 -8.70
C CYS A 159 -20.21 6.31 -9.78
N PRO A 160 -21.49 6.73 -9.90
CA PRO A 160 -21.92 7.63 -10.97
C PRO A 160 -21.56 9.10 -10.69
N GLN A 161 -20.62 9.34 -9.76
CA GLN A 161 -20.23 10.65 -9.22
C GLN A 161 -21.38 11.52 -8.66
N ALA A 162 -22.62 11.02 -8.60
CA ALA A 162 -23.79 11.71 -8.06
C ALA A 162 -23.79 11.88 -6.52
N GLY A 163 -22.67 11.58 -5.85
CA GLY A 163 -22.48 11.68 -4.41
C GLY A 163 -23.00 10.47 -3.62
N CYS A 164 -22.59 10.37 -2.34
CA CYS A 164 -22.91 9.22 -1.48
C CYS A 164 -24.40 9.10 -1.13
N TYR A 165 -25.18 10.19 -1.21
CA TYR A 165 -26.61 10.19 -0.90
C TYR A 165 -27.43 9.39 -1.92
N ASN A 166 -27.13 9.55 -3.22
CA ASN A 166 -27.80 8.85 -4.32
C ASN A 166 -26.96 7.67 -4.83
N CYS A 167 -26.37 6.91 -3.92
CA CYS A 167 -25.51 5.80 -4.29
C CYS A 167 -26.34 4.66 -4.90
N PRO A 168 -26.08 4.22 -6.15
CA PRO A 168 -26.88 3.19 -6.82
C PRO A 168 -26.69 1.79 -6.21
N ALA A 169 -25.67 1.60 -5.36
CA ALA A 169 -25.44 0.34 -4.64
C ALA A 169 -26.45 0.09 -3.52
N TYR A 170 -27.27 1.08 -3.14
CA TYR A 170 -28.26 0.96 -2.08
C TYR A 170 -29.67 1.24 -2.61
N PRO A 171 -30.69 0.46 -2.19
CA PRO A 171 -32.04 0.56 -2.74
C PRO A 171 -32.73 1.89 -2.41
N ASN A 172 -32.44 2.49 -1.24
CA ASN A 172 -32.98 3.79 -0.86
C ASN A 172 -31.89 4.86 -0.76
N LYS A 173 -32.29 6.11 -1.03
CA LYS A 173 -31.41 7.27 -0.91
C LYS A 173 -31.01 7.50 0.54
N GLY A 174 -29.72 7.69 0.78
CA GLY A 174 -29.16 7.91 2.12
C GLY A 174 -28.85 6.64 2.92
N ASP A 175 -29.16 5.46 2.40
CA ASP A 175 -28.82 4.19 3.06
C ASP A 175 -27.33 3.85 3.02
N ASN A 176 -26.55 4.55 2.19
CA ASN A 176 -25.10 4.36 2.13
C ASN A 176 -24.46 4.63 3.51
N PRO A 177 -23.76 3.65 4.14
CA PRO A 177 -23.14 3.80 5.44
C PRO A 177 -22.16 4.98 5.52
N VAL A 178 -21.44 5.26 4.42
CA VAL A 178 -20.51 6.40 4.32
C VAL A 178 -21.28 7.72 4.35
N TYR A 179 -22.46 7.78 3.74
CA TYR A 179 -23.32 8.96 3.83
C TYR A 179 -23.80 9.15 5.27
N GLN A 180 -24.30 8.09 5.90
CA GLN A 180 -24.81 8.12 7.27
C GLN A 180 -23.73 8.56 8.27
N GLU A 181 -22.51 8.02 8.15
CA GLU A 181 -21.39 8.41 9.03
C GLU A 181 -21.01 9.88 8.86
N ARG A 182 -20.93 10.36 7.61
CA ARG A 182 -20.67 11.79 7.32
C ARG A 182 -21.78 12.68 7.87
N GLU A 183 -23.03 12.26 7.78
CA GLU A 183 -24.15 12.98 8.35
C GLU A 183 -24.08 13.02 9.89
N ALA A 184 -23.78 11.89 10.53
CA ALA A 184 -23.57 11.79 11.97
C ALA A 184 -22.42 12.69 12.44
N LYS A 185 -21.29 12.72 11.72
CA LYS A 185 -20.17 13.62 11.99
C LYS A 185 -20.58 15.08 11.87
N ARG A 186 -21.30 15.45 10.81
CA ARG A 186 -21.85 16.81 10.62
C ARG A 186 -22.84 17.17 11.73
N ALA A 187 -23.69 16.24 12.16
CA ALA A 187 -24.61 16.44 13.27
C ALA A 187 -23.88 16.66 14.59
N ARG A 188 -22.81 15.90 14.86
CA ARG A 188 -21.92 16.09 16.03
C ARG A 188 -21.30 17.48 16.03
N ILE A 189 -20.75 17.91 14.89
CA ILE A 189 -20.18 19.25 14.73
C ILE A 189 -21.23 20.33 14.96
N ARG A 190 -22.43 20.20 14.37
CA ARG A 190 -23.54 21.14 14.59
C ARG A 190 -23.96 21.23 16.06
N ARG A 191 -24.04 20.09 16.76
CA ARG A 191 -24.33 20.07 18.20
C ARG A 191 -23.25 20.79 19.00
N HIS A 192 -21.97 20.53 18.70
CA HIS A 192 -20.84 21.18 19.36
C HIS A 192 -20.84 22.70 19.15
N HIS A 193 -21.06 23.19 17.93
CA HIS A 193 -21.17 24.63 17.70
C HIS A 193 -22.37 25.25 18.43
N ARG A 194 -23.48 24.52 18.57
CA ARG A 194 -24.64 24.97 19.36
C ARG A 194 -24.30 25.10 20.85
N THR A 195 -23.61 24.11 21.44
CA THR A 195 -23.20 24.16 22.85
C THR A 195 -22.22 25.29 23.10
N LEU A 196 -21.20 25.46 22.23
CA LEU A 196 -20.28 26.58 22.31
C LEU A 196 -20.99 27.94 22.21
N GLY A 197 -22.03 28.03 21.38
CA GLY A 197 -22.89 29.21 21.28
C GLY A 197 -23.56 29.55 22.61
N LEU A 198 -24.18 28.55 23.25
CA LEU A 198 -24.85 28.69 24.57
C LEU A 198 -23.86 29.03 25.69
N GLU A 199 -22.68 28.42 25.69
CA GLU A 199 -21.64 28.76 26.68
C GLU A 199 -21.20 30.23 26.56
N ARG A 200 -21.10 30.75 25.33
CA ARG A 200 -20.77 32.15 25.09
C ARG A 200 -21.88 33.09 25.57
N THR A 201 -23.15 32.74 25.40
CA THR A 201 -24.27 33.57 25.90
C THR A 201 -24.29 33.58 27.44
N LEU A 202 -24.17 32.41 28.07
CA LEU A 202 -24.12 32.31 29.54
C LEU A 202 -22.94 33.09 30.14
N LYS A 203 -21.75 33.03 29.52
CA LYS A 203 -20.59 33.83 29.96
C LYS A 203 -20.87 35.34 29.87
N ARG A 204 -21.58 35.80 28.84
CA ARG A 204 -21.96 37.22 28.70
C ARG A 204 -22.96 37.63 29.77
N GLU A 205 -23.98 36.81 30.02
CA GLU A 205 -25.00 37.08 31.05
C GLU A 205 -24.39 37.14 32.45
N LYS A 206 -23.51 36.18 32.80
CA LYS A 206 -22.78 36.21 34.07
C LYS A 206 -21.93 37.46 34.22
N LYS A 207 -21.20 37.85 33.16
CA LYS A 207 -20.39 39.07 33.15
C LYS A 207 -21.23 40.34 33.33
N ILE A 208 -22.44 40.38 32.77
CA ILE A 208 -23.37 41.50 32.97
C ILE A 208 -23.87 41.51 34.42
N ALA A 209 -24.24 40.36 34.97
CA ALA A 209 -24.71 40.24 36.35
C ALA A 209 -23.63 40.62 37.38
N GLU A 210 -22.35 40.38 37.09
CA GLU A 210 -21.22 40.80 37.94
C GLU A 210 -20.93 42.32 37.87
N LEU A 211 -21.45 43.03 36.88
CA LEU A 211 -21.26 44.48 36.70
C LEU A 211 -22.41 45.34 37.25
N LEU A 212 -23.49 44.72 37.73
CA LEU A 212 -24.65 45.34 38.37
C LEU A 212 -24.61 45.14 39.88
#